data_AF-A0AA40WFF8-F1
#
_entry.id   AF-A0AA40WFF8-F1
#
_cell.length_a   1.000
_cell.length_b   1.000
_cell.length_c   1.000
_cell.angle_alpha   90.00
_cell.angle_beta   90.00
_cell.angle_gamma   90.00
#
_symmetry.space_group_name_H-M   'P 1'
#
loop_
_entity.id
_entity.type
_entity.pdbx_description
1 polymer ?
#
loop_
_entity_poly.entity_id
_entity_poly.type
_entity_poly.pdbx_seq_one_letter_code
_entity_poly.pdbx_strand_id
1 'polypeptide(L)'
;MTWRGRIIADYTSALILYTRSQIVYSISAAVSTLVFCYFIVKHPSGTLRWNKSDYLLFPLIFFTYWISIPNLGQTTFWIVGAANYLWTNLCVVAWLFFFYTITIKNSKAISPWVALLSFMAGC
;
A
#
# COMPACT_ATOMS: atom_id res chain seq x y z
N MET A 1 3.51 7.86 25.44
CA MET A 1 3.25 6.79 24.45
C MET A 1 2.81 7.45 23.16
N THR A 2 3.75 7.71 22.25
CA THR A 2 3.45 8.30 20.94
C THR A 2 3.19 7.16 19.97
N TRP A 3 1.99 7.13 19.41
CA TRP A 3 1.65 6.17 18.37
C TRP A 3 2.42 6.53 17.09
N ARG A 4 3.30 5.63 16.65
CA ARG A 4 4.24 5.89 15.53
C ARG A 4 3.79 5.26 14.20
N GLY A 5 2.53 4.83 14.05
CA GLY A 5 2.05 4.09 12.87
C GLY A 5 2.67 2.68 12.66
N ARG A 6 3.60 2.25 13.53
CA ARG A 6 4.34 0.97 13.41
C ARG A 6 3.56 -0.29 13.78
N ILE A 7 2.33 -0.13 14.28
CA ILE A 7 1.45 -1.25 14.63
C ILE A 7 1.35 -2.23 13.45
N ILE A 8 1.10 -1.74 12.23
CA ILE A 8 1.03 -2.63 11.06
C ILE A 8 2.34 -3.33 10.79
N ALA A 9 3.47 -2.63 10.87
CA ALA A 9 4.77 -3.24 10.63
C ALA A 9 5.07 -4.36 11.65
N ASP A 10 4.78 -4.12 12.92
CA ASP A 10 5.07 -5.08 14.00
C ASP A 10 4.12 -6.29 13.95
N TYR A 11 2.82 -6.09 13.68
CA TYR A 11 1.87 -7.21 13.55
C TYR A 11 2.02 -7.99 12.25
N THR A 12 2.24 -7.33 11.11
CA THR A 12 2.42 -8.03 9.81
C THR A 12 3.70 -8.85 9.79
N SER A 13 4.80 -8.31 10.30
CA SER A 13 6.05 -9.06 10.41
C SER A 13 5.90 -10.28 11.33
N ALA A 14 5.25 -10.13 12.49
CA ALA A 14 5.00 -11.24 13.41
C ALA A 14 4.12 -12.34 12.80
N LEU A 15 3.05 -11.99 12.10
CA LEU A 15 2.12 -12.94 11.47
C LEU A 15 2.80 -13.76 10.36
N ILE A 16 3.60 -13.11 9.52
CA ILE A 16 4.28 -13.82 8.43
C ILE A 16 5.42 -14.69 8.99
N LEU A 17 6.16 -14.19 9.99
CA LEU A 17 7.19 -14.98 10.69
C LEU A 17 6.62 -16.21 11.38
N TYR A 18 5.42 -16.10 11.97
CA TYR A 18 4.71 -17.24 12.54
C TYR A 18 4.45 -18.35 11.52
N THR A 19 4.17 -17.97 10.27
CA THR A 19 3.85 -18.92 9.20
C THR A 19 5.08 -19.73 8.76
N ARG A 20 6.31 -19.23 8.98
CA ARG A 20 7.62 -19.84 8.62
C ARG A 20 7.76 -20.32 7.16
N SER A 21 6.81 -20.01 6.29
CA SER A 21 6.79 -20.44 4.90
C SER A 21 7.22 -19.31 3.98
N GLN A 22 8.29 -19.55 3.23
CA GLN A 22 8.81 -18.60 2.25
C GLN A 22 7.80 -18.33 1.13
N ILE A 23 7.00 -19.34 0.75
CA ILE A 23 6.00 -19.21 -0.32
C ILE A 23 4.92 -18.20 0.08
N VAL A 24 4.43 -18.29 1.32
CA VAL A 24 3.40 -17.37 1.82
C VAL A 24 3.92 -15.94 1.83
N TYR A 25 5.17 -15.76 2.27
CA TYR A 25 5.81 -14.45 2.23
C TYR A 25 5.91 -13.92 0.79
N SER A 26 6.49 -14.69 -0.13
CA SER A 26 6.69 -14.26 -1.53
C SER A 26 5.37 -13.90 -2.23
N ILE A 27 4.31 -14.68 -2.03
CA ILE A 27 2.98 -14.38 -2.57
C ILE A 27 2.43 -13.10 -1.96
N SER A 28 2.51 -12.96 -0.63
CA SER A 28 2.00 -11.77 0.05
C SER A 28 2.71 -10.48 -0.39
N ALA A 29 4.04 -10.52 -0.50
CA ALA A 29 4.84 -9.38 -0.95
C ALA A 29 4.53 -9.03 -2.42
N ALA A 30 4.43 -10.04 -3.30
CA ALA A 30 4.06 -9.83 -4.70
C ALA A 30 2.67 -9.20 -4.86
N VAL A 31 1.67 -9.73 -4.15
CA VAL A 31 0.31 -9.17 -4.14
C VAL A 31 0.32 -7.74 -3.61
N SER A 32 1.03 -7.47 -2.51
CA SER A 32 1.11 -6.13 -1.95
C SER A 32 1.81 -5.14 -2.89
N THR A 33 2.89 -5.50 -3.55
CA THR A 33 3.52 -4.64 -4.56
C THR A 33 2.59 -4.34 -5.74
N LEU A 34 1.83 -5.33 -6.22
CA LEU A 34 0.85 -5.13 -7.29
C LEU A 34 -0.29 -4.21 -6.86
N VAL A 35 -0.84 -4.42 -5.67
CA VAL A 35 -1.90 -3.58 -5.09
C VAL A 35 -1.41 -2.15 -4.87
N PHE A 36 -0.18 -1.99 -4.39
CA PHE A 36 0.47 -0.69 -4.23
C PHE A 36 0.56 0.06 -5.56
N CYS A 37 1.10 -0.58 -6.61
CA CYS A 37 1.17 0.02 -7.95
C CYS A 37 -0.22 0.35 -8.50
N TYR A 38 -1.19 -0.53 -8.29
CA TYR A 38 -2.57 -0.33 -8.71
C TYR A 38 -3.20 0.92 -8.08
N PHE A 39 -3.05 1.13 -6.77
CA PHE A 39 -3.59 2.33 -6.12
C PHE A 39 -2.93 3.61 -6.62
N ILE A 40 -1.63 3.61 -6.91
CA ILE A 40 -0.94 4.77 -7.49
C ILE A 40 -1.53 5.11 -8.87
N VAL A 41 -1.75 4.11 -9.73
CA VAL A 41 -2.35 4.29 -11.06
C VAL A 41 -3.77 4.85 -10.96
N LYS A 42 -4.56 4.39 -9.98
CA LYS A 42 -5.95 4.83 -9.80
C LYS A 42 -6.10 6.20 -9.15
N HIS A 43 -5.05 6.70 -8.50
CA HIS A 43 -5.08 7.98 -7.81
C HIS A 43 -5.64 9.14 -8.67
N PRO A 44 -5.16 9.40 -9.90
CA PRO A 44 -5.67 10.49 -10.73
C PRO A 44 -7.12 10.31 -11.18
N SER A 45 -7.61 9.07 -11.33
CA SER A 45 -9.00 8.84 -11.78
C SER A 45 -10.02 8.99 -10.67
N GLY A 46 -9.65 8.83 -9.39
CA GLY A 46 -10.59 8.82 -8.26
C GLY A 46 -11.67 7.73 -8.34
N THR A 47 -11.49 6.75 -9.23
CA THR A 47 -12.39 5.60 -9.41
C THR A 47 -11.58 4.33 -9.57
N LEU A 48 -12.13 3.21 -9.10
CA LEU A 48 -11.51 1.88 -9.23
C LEU A 48 -11.71 1.26 -10.63
N ARG A 49 -12.45 1.93 -11.53
CA ARG A 49 -12.72 1.43 -12.89
C ARG A 49 -11.50 1.64 -13.77
N TRP A 50 -11.27 0.72 -14.71
CA TRP A 50 -10.17 0.81 -15.67
C TRP A 50 -10.49 1.78 -16.80
N ASN A 51 -9.62 2.78 -16.96
CA ASN A 51 -9.61 3.69 -18.08
C ASN A 51 -8.53 3.29 -19.08
N LYS A 52 -8.64 3.80 -20.31
CA LYS A 52 -7.67 3.54 -21.38
C LYS A 52 -6.24 3.95 -21.01
N SER A 53 -6.08 5.05 -20.26
CA SER A 53 -4.79 5.53 -19.75
C SER A 53 -4.12 4.58 -18.77
N ASP A 54 -4.91 3.83 -18.01
CA ASP A 54 -4.42 3.03 -16.89
C ASP A 54 -3.63 1.81 -17.38
N TYR A 55 -3.97 1.30 -18.57
CA TYR A 55 -3.22 0.21 -19.22
C TYR A 55 -1.78 0.60 -19.57
N LEU A 56 -1.52 1.88 -19.83
CA LEU A 56 -0.17 2.40 -20.08
C LEU A 56 0.53 2.80 -18.77
N LEU A 57 -0.21 3.41 -17.85
CA LEU A 57 0.32 3.89 -16.58
C LEU A 57 0.74 2.75 -15.64
N PHE A 58 0.01 1.63 -15.63
CA PHE A 58 0.32 0.49 -14.76
C PHE A 58 1.70 -0.12 -15.03
N PRO A 59 2.05 -0.56 -16.26
CA PRO A 59 3.39 -1.08 -16.53
C PRO A 59 4.46 -0.02 -16.29
N LEU A 60 4.21 1.25 -16.62
CA LEU A 60 5.16 2.33 -16.38
C LEU A 60 5.49 2.47 -14.89
N ILE A 61 4.47 2.59 -14.04
CA ILE A 61 4.65 2.69 -12.57
C ILE A 61 5.30 1.43 -12.02
N PHE A 62 4.91 0.25 -12.53
CA PHE A 62 5.51 -1.01 -12.12
C PHE A 62 7.01 -1.05 -12.43
N PHE A 63 7.45 -0.68 -13.63
CA PHE A 63 8.88 -0.62 -13.96
C PHE A 63 9.62 0.47 -13.17
N THR A 64 9.00 1.64 -12.99
CA THR A 64 9.57 2.70 -12.15
C THR A 64 9.78 2.22 -10.72
N TYR A 65 8.86 1.46 -10.13
CA TYR A 65 9.02 0.89 -8.79
C TYR A 65 10.30 0.05 -8.67
N TRP A 66 10.57 -0.82 -9.63
CA TRP A 66 11.76 -1.68 -9.62
C TRP A 66 13.06 -0.92 -9.88
N ILE A 67 13.02 0.17 -10.65
CA ILE A 67 14.23 0.96 -10.99
C ILE A 67 14.54 1.99 -9.89
N SER A 68 13.52 2.62 -9.31
CA SER A 68 13.68 3.76 -8.39
C SER A 68 14.03 3.37 -6.97
N ILE A 69 13.90 2.10 -6.59
CA ILE A 69 14.22 1.61 -5.24
C ILE A 69 15.59 0.92 -5.30
N PRO A 70 16.69 1.57 -4.89
CA PRO A 70 18.03 0.97 -4.97
C PRO A 70 18.21 -0.22 -4.01
N ASN A 71 17.49 -0.22 -2.88
CA ASN A 71 17.63 -1.20 -1.80
C ASN A 71 16.46 -2.20 -1.72
N LEU A 72 15.99 -2.72 -2.87
CA LEU A 72 14.87 -3.68 -2.94
C LEU A 72 15.04 -4.89 -2.01
N GLY A 73 16.28 -5.35 -1.85
CA GLY A 73 16.63 -6.45 -0.94
C GLY A 73 16.18 -6.19 0.50
N GLN A 74 16.39 -4.97 0.99
CA GLN A 74 16.00 -4.60 2.35
C GLN A 74 14.55 -4.13 2.43
N THR A 75 14.05 -3.38 1.45
CA THR A 75 12.72 -2.74 1.54
C THR A 75 11.56 -3.62 1.11
N THR A 76 11.81 -4.64 0.26
CA THR A 76 10.74 -5.44 -0.37
C THR A 76 10.98 -6.93 -0.21
N PHE A 77 12.23 -7.41 -0.29
CA PHE A 77 12.53 -8.84 -0.14
C PHE A 77 12.80 -9.29 1.29
N TRP A 78 13.20 -8.37 2.17
CA TRP A 78 13.35 -8.69 3.59
C TRP A 78 12.05 -8.41 4.36
N ILE A 79 11.54 -9.43 5.04
CA ILE A 79 10.23 -9.42 5.70
C ILE A 79 10.00 -8.22 6.62
N VAL A 80 11.01 -7.86 7.43
CA VAL A 80 10.91 -6.76 8.39
C VAL A 80 10.95 -5.42 7.66
N GLY A 81 11.76 -5.29 6.62
CA GLY A 81 11.79 -4.05 5.85
C GLY A 81 10.55 -3.87 4.98
N ALA A 82 10.06 -4.94 4.36
CA ALA A 82 8.79 -4.93 3.66
C ALA A 82 7.63 -4.55 4.60
N ALA A 83 7.60 -5.07 5.84
CA ALA A 83 6.64 -4.66 6.88
C ALA A 83 6.68 -3.16 7.17
N ASN A 84 7.88 -2.56 7.14
CA ASN A 84 8.07 -1.14 7.45
C ASN A 84 7.91 -0.19 6.25
N TYR A 85 8.13 -0.64 5.01
CA TYR A 85 8.19 0.23 3.83
C TYR A 85 7.20 -0.14 2.73
N LEU A 86 6.77 -1.39 2.62
CA LEU A 86 5.79 -1.81 1.61
C LEU A 86 4.37 -1.78 2.19
N TRP A 87 4.12 -2.56 3.24
CA TRP A 87 2.77 -2.73 3.79
C TRP A 87 2.23 -1.46 4.48
N THR A 88 3.09 -0.72 5.18
CA THR A 88 2.74 0.59 5.76
C THR A 88 2.41 1.61 4.67
N ASN A 89 3.25 1.75 3.65
CA ASN A 89 3.01 2.68 2.54
C ASN A 89 1.80 2.27 1.70
N LEU A 90 1.50 0.98 1.57
CA LEU A 90 0.26 0.50 0.97
C LEU A 90 -0.96 1.02 1.73
N CYS A 91 -0.95 0.95 3.06
CA CYS A 91 -2.03 1.50 3.88
C CYS A 91 -2.17 3.02 3.70
N VAL A 92 -1.04 3.74 3.66
CA VAL A 92 -1.01 5.20 3.43
C VAL A 92 -1.57 5.57 2.06
N VAL A 93 -1.13 4.89 0.99
CA VAL A 93 -1.61 5.19 -0.37
C VAL A 93 -3.09 4.84 -0.52
N ALA A 94 -3.55 3.73 0.08
CA ALA A 94 -4.97 3.41 0.12
C ALA A 94 -5.78 4.49 0.85
N TRP A 95 -5.29 4.97 2.00
CA TRP A 95 -5.89 6.08 2.74
C TRP A 95 -5.98 7.35 1.88
N LEU A 96 -4.87 7.76 1.24
CA LEU A 96 -4.82 8.93 0.35
C LEU A 96 -5.81 8.81 -0.80
N PHE A 97 -5.93 7.63 -1.41
CA PHE A 97 -6.87 7.38 -2.50
C PHE A 97 -8.33 7.62 -2.06
N PHE A 98 -8.73 7.04 -0.92
CA PHE A 98 -10.10 7.23 -0.42
C PHE A 98 -10.35 8.65 0.06
N PHE A 99 -9.37 9.28 0.73
CA PHE A 99 -9.44 10.67 1.15
C PHE A 99 -9.63 11.61 -0.05
N TYR A 100 -8.81 11.45 -1.09
CA TYR A 100 -8.92 12.19 -2.34
C TYR A 100 -10.29 11.99 -3.00
N THR A 101 -10.80 10.76 -3.04
CA THR A 101 -12.11 10.45 -3.61
C THR A 101 -13.25 11.13 -2.85
N ILE A 102 -13.19 11.19 -1.53
CA ILE A 102 -14.19 11.90 -0.70
C ILE A 102 -14.15 13.39 -0.97
N THR A 103 -12.94 13.99 -1.01
CA THR A 103 -12.75 15.42 -1.23
C THR A 103 -13.26 15.84 -2.61
N ILE A 104 -12.97 15.08 -3.66
CA ILE A 104 -13.47 15.38 -5.01
C ILE A 104 -14.98 15.21 -5.13
N LYS A 105 -15.54 14.16 -4.52
CA LYS A 105 -16.98 13.91 -4.58
C LYS A 105 -17.79 14.80 -3.62
N ASN A 106 -17.11 15.67 -2.86
CA ASN A 106 -17.70 16.57 -1.86
C ASN A 106 -18.72 15.86 -0.95
N SER A 107 -18.43 14.61 -0.59
CA SER A 107 -19.28 13.82 0.29
C SER A 107 -19.01 14.22 1.73
N LYS A 108 -20.03 14.71 2.45
CA LYS A 108 -19.89 15.07 3.87
C LYS A 108 -19.81 13.86 4.81
N ALA A 109 -20.08 12.65 4.30
CA ALA A 109 -19.97 11.42 5.08
C ALA A 109 -18.53 10.88 5.01
N ILE A 110 -17.82 10.95 6.14
CA ILE A 110 -16.55 10.24 6.31
C ILE A 110 -16.90 8.75 6.45
N SER A 111 -16.52 7.98 5.44
CA SER A 111 -16.69 6.53 5.48
C SER A 111 -15.83 5.93 6.62
N PRO A 112 -16.36 5.00 7.43
CA PRO A 112 -15.61 4.37 8.52
C PRO A 112 -14.31 3.69 8.04
N TRP A 113 -14.27 3.29 6.76
CA TRP A 113 -13.07 2.75 6.11
C TRP A 113 -11.92 3.75 6.06
N VAL A 114 -12.20 5.04 5.88
CA VAL A 114 -11.16 6.08 5.84
C VAL A 114 -10.60 6.35 7.23
N ALA A 115 -11.46 6.35 8.25
CA ALA A 115 -11.01 6.48 9.64
C ALA A 115 -10.13 5.29 10.06
N LEU A 116 -10.52 4.07 9.68
CA LEU A 116 -9.73 2.86 9.96
C LEU A 116 -8.39 2.88 9.21
N LEU A 117 -8.38 3.29 7.95
CA LEU A 117 -7.14 3.43 7.17
C LEU A 117 -6.24 4.56 7.69
N SER A 118 -6.83 5.64 8.22
CA SER A 118 -6.09 6.74 8.87
C SER A 118 -5.40 6.25 10.13
N PHE A 119 -6.16 5.57 10.99
CA PHE A 119 -5.63 4.89 12.18
C PHE A 119 -4.48 3.97 11.77
N MET A 120 -4.70 3.10 10.78
CA MET A 120 -3.66 2.21 10.29
C MET A 120 -2.42 2.97 9.78
N ALA A 121 -2.59 4.02 8.98
CA ALA A 121 -1.49 4.86 8.51
C ALA A 121 -0.75 5.61 9.64
N GLY A 122 -1.34 5.70 10.84
CA GLY A 122 -0.84 6.52 11.94
C GLY A 122 -1.12 8.00 11.75
N CYS A 123 -2.16 8.35 10.98
CA CYS A 123 -2.60 9.71 10.67
C CYS A 123 -3.97 10.01 11.29
#